data_AF-A0A7S2PCE7-F1
#
_entry.id   AF-A0A7S2PCE7-F1
#
_cell.length_a   1.000
_cell.length_b   1.000
_cell.length_c   1.000
_cell.angle_alpha   90.00
_cell.angle_beta   90.00
_cell.angle_gamma   90.00
#
_symmetry.space_group_name_H-M   'P 1'
#
loop_
_entity.id
_entity.type
_entity.pdbx_description
1 polymer ?
#
loop_
_entity_poly.entity_id
_entity_poly.type
_entity_poly.pdbx_seq_one_letter_code
_entity_poly.pdbx_strand_id
1 'polypeptide(L)'
;RPAKGLRASDYFVAGFWLWGKIIANLADIGYDEDDILMACYDWRLAFPLLEARDRYFTNLRRDIEKMVHRSGEKAVVLGHSMGANVWLYFMGWVERDAGSGWVEAHIASFVNIAGAILGAMGPLAAYVSGEMDATAALGPLSVYLESMAMTFDEMRAFYWSIGGLGAILPMGGSAVWGSSRSGWTDAPVDVVGFSQNESSEVLESLEDWERVVRDLPLGAYPSWTSYERRLLHPD
;
A
#
# COMPACT_ATOMS: atom_id res chain seq x y z
N ARG A 1 -5.29 -12.31 -5.11
CA ARG A 1 -6.22 -11.81 -4.07
C ARG A 1 -5.39 -11.42 -2.86
N PRO A 2 -5.71 -10.34 -2.14
CA PRO A 2 -4.96 -9.96 -0.96
C PRO A 2 -5.07 -11.04 0.14
N ALA A 3 -4.05 -11.11 1.00
CA ALA A 3 -4.12 -11.90 2.24
C ALA A 3 -5.23 -11.36 3.16
N LYS A 4 -5.66 -12.13 4.16
CA LYS A 4 -6.77 -11.77 5.06
C LYS A 4 -6.44 -12.04 6.53
N GLY A 5 -6.94 -11.17 7.40
CA GLY A 5 -6.88 -11.32 8.86
C GLY A 5 -5.48 -11.09 9.44
N LEU A 6 -5.29 -11.39 10.72
CA LEU A 6 -4.02 -11.21 11.42
C LEU A 6 -2.90 -12.09 10.85
N ARG A 7 -3.22 -13.19 10.19
CA ARG A 7 -2.23 -13.96 9.41
C ARG A 7 -1.59 -13.19 8.25
N ALA A 8 -2.13 -12.02 7.90
CA ALA A 8 -1.51 -11.10 6.95
C ALA A 8 -0.55 -10.09 7.60
N SER A 9 -0.52 -9.98 8.94
CA SER A 9 0.53 -9.21 9.64
C SER A 9 1.84 -9.97 9.71
N ASP A 10 1.76 -11.31 9.72
CA ASP A 10 2.92 -12.18 9.69
C ASP A 10 3.49 -12.27 8.27
N TYR A 11 4.68 -11.69 8.12
CA TYR A 11 5.57 -11.81 6.97
C TYR A 11 4.90 -11.51 5.63
N PHE A 12 4.56 -10.23 5.43
CA PHE A 12 4.27 -9.70 4.09
C PHE A 12 5.45 -9.95 3.12
N VAL A 13 6.66 -10.08 3.67
CA VAL A 13 7.99 -10.29 3.07
C VAL A 13 8.93 -10.75 4.20
N ALA A 14 9.87 -11.68 4.00
CA ALA A 14 10.93 -11.93 4.99
C ALA A 14 11.71 -10.62 5.26
N GLY A 15 11.61 -10.10 6.48
CA GLY A 15 12.25 -8.85 6.90
C GLY A 15 11.33 -7.63 7.08
N PHE A 16 10.04 -7.71 6.73
CA PHE A 16 9.10 -6.58 6.86
C PHE A 16 8.13 -6.77 8.04
N TRP A 17 8.58 -6.36 9.22
CA TRP A 17 7.94 -6.63 10.52
C TRP A 17 7.11 -5.46 11.07
N LEU A 18 6.57 -4.60 10.20
CA LEU A 18 6.00 -3.32 10.62
C LEU A 18 4.82 -3.50 11.59
N TRP A 19 3.87 -4.38 11.25
CA TRP A 19 2.67 -4.59 12.07
C TRP A 19 2.91 -5.56 13.22
N GLY A 20 3.83 -6.52 13.10
CA GLY A 20 4.09 -7.52 14.13
C GLY A 20 4.48 -6.92 15.48
N LYS A 21 5.40 -5.95 15.48
CA LYS A 21 5.78 -5.24 16.72
C LYS A 21 4.62 -4.42 17.30
N ILE A 22 3.81 -3.78 16.46
CA ILE A 22 2.64 -3.01 16.93
C ILE A 22 1.61 -3.95 17.56
N ILE A 23 1.27 -5.05 16.89
CA ILE A 23 0.29 -6.03 17.37
C ILE A 23 0.77 -6.69 18.67
N ALA A 24 2.06 -7.05 18.78
CA ALA A 24 2.61 -7.60 20.01
C ALA A 24 2.49 -6.61 21.19
N ASN A 25 2.84 -5.33 20.98
CA ASN A 25 2.67 -4.32 22.02
C ASN A 25 1.19 -4.06 22.37
N LEU A 26 0.27 -4.15 21.41
CA LEU A 26 -1.16 -4.04 21.67
C LEU A 26 -1.65 -5.23 22.50
N ALA A 27 -1.16 -6.43 22.22
CA ALA A 27 -1.46 -7.63 23.02
C ALA A 27 -0.96 -7.49 24.47
N ASP A 28 0.24 -6.92 24.67
CA ASP A 28 0.80 -6.68 26.01
C ASP A 28 -0.05 -5.72 26.86
N ILE A 29 -0.79 -4.80 26.23
CA ILE A 29 -1.72 -3.89 26.92
C ILE A 29 -3.18 -4.38 26.93
N GLY A 30 -3.43 -5.62 26.46
CA GLY A 30 -4.70 -6.31 26.62
C GLY A 30 -5.65 -6.29 25.42
N TYR A 31 -5.20 -5.87 24.23
CA TYR A 31 -5.96 -6.07 22.98
C TYR A 31 -5.85 -7.52 22.51
N ASP A 32 -6.92 -8.07 21.97
CA ASP A 32 -6.90 -9.42 21.39
C ASP A 32 -7.22 -9.42 19.87
N GLU A 33 -7.40 -10.62 19.30
CA GLU A 33 -7.71 -10.77 17.87
C GLU A 33 -9.08 -10.23 17.48
N ASP A 34 -10.01 -10.10 18.44
CA ASP A 34 -11.35 -9.56 18.23
C ASP A 34 -11.36 -8.03 18.22
N ASP A 35 -10.41 -7.39 18.90
CA ASP A 35 -10.26 -5.93 18.95
C ASP A 35 -9.50 -5.35 17.75
N ILE A 36 -8.76 -6.18 17.01
CA ILE A 36 -7.85 -5.72 15.94
C ILE A 36 -8.35 -6.15 14.55
N LEU A 37 -8.75 -5.17 13.75
CA LEU A 37 -9.09 -5.37 12.33
C LEU A 37 -7.87 -5.12 11.42
N MET A 38 -7.36 -6.18 10.80
CA MET A 38 -6.35 -6.08 9.74
C MET A 38 -7.01 -5.89 8.36
N ALA A 39 -7.01 -4.67 7.85
CA ALA A 39 -7.65 -4.28 6.59
C ALA A 39 -6.72 -4.41 5.37
N CYS A 40 -6.51 -5.64 4.91
CA CYS A 40 -5.68 -5.91 3.73
C CYS A 40 -6.41 -5.63 2.40
N TYR A 41 -5.69 -5.07 1.43
CA TYR A 41 -6.22 -4.76 0.10
C TYR A 41 -5.23 -5.09 -1.03
N ASP A 42 -5.73 -5.19 -2.26
CA ASP A 42 -4.86 -5.36 -3.43
C ASP A 42 -4.22 -4.02 -3.81
N TRP A 43 -3.04 -3.78 -3.25
CA TRP A 43 -2.26 -2.56 -3.44
C TRP A 43 -1.89 -2.28 -4.90
N ARG A 44 -2.03 -3.25 -5.80
CA ARG A 44 -1.76 -3.05 -7.23
C ARG A 44 -2.86 -2.27 -7.94
N LEU A 45 -4.06 -2.23 -7.36
CA LEU A 45 -5.20 -1.54 -7.95
C LEU A 45 -5.20 -0.04 -7.63
N ALA A 46 -5.71 0.75 -8.59
CA ALA A 46 -6.12 2.11 -8.32
C ALA A 46 -7.30 2.12 -7.33
N PHE A 47 -7.41 3.17 -6.52
CA PHE A 47 -8.39 3.23 -5.42
C PHE A 47 -9.84 2.99 -5.84
N PRO A 48 -10.36 3.55 -6.96
CA PRO A 48 -11.73 3.26 -7.39
C PRO A 48 -11.98 1.78 -7.73
N LEU A 49 -10.95 1.08 -8.21
CA LEU A 49 -11.05 -0.34 -8.57
C LEU A 49 -11.10 -1.24 -7.34
N LEU A 50 -10.61 -0.78 -6.18
CA LEU A 50 -10.75 -1.53 -4.92
C LEU A 50 -12.23 -1.76 -4.59
N GLU A 51 -13.10 -0.78 -4.81
CA GLU A 51 -14.54 -0.98 -4.67
C GLU A 51 -15.14 -1.71 -5.88
N ALA A 52 -14.86 -1.26 -7.10
CA ALA A 52 -15.52 -1.81 -8.29
C ALA A 52 -15.24 -3.31 -8.50
N ARG A 53 -14.00 -3.75 -8.24
CA ARG A 53 -13.58 -5.15 -8.43
C ARG A 53 -13.82 -6.00 -7.19
N ASP A 54 -13.42 -5.50 -6.02
CA ASP A 54 -13.30 -6.30 -4.80
C ASP A 54 -14.33 -5.97 -3.72
N ARG A 55 -15.16 -4.93 -3.93
CA ARG A 55 -16.07 -4.40 -2.89
C ARG A 55 -15.34 -4.06 -1.59
N TYR A 56 -14.08 -3.64 -1.71
CA TYR A 56 -13.18 -3.48 -0.57
C TYR A 56 -13.73 -2.45 0.43
N PHE A 57 -14.17 -1.28 -0.04
CA PHE A 57 -14.67 -0.22 0.85
C PHE A 57 -16.01 -0.59 1.47
N THR A 58 -16.90 -1.23 0.72
CA THR A 58 -18.15 -1.78 1.26
C THR A 58 -17.88 -2.78 2.40
N ASN A 59 -16.92 -3.69 2.21
CA ASN A 59 -16.55 -4.67 3.23
C ASN A 59 -15.86 -4.00 4.43
N LEU A 60 -14.94 -3.06 4.20
CA LEU A 60 -14.24 -2.31 5.23
C LEU A 60 -15.22 -1.55 6.12
N ARG A 61 -16.18 -0.84 5.53
CA ARG A 61 -17.25 -0.15 6.27
C ARG A 61 -17.99 -1.10 7.20
N ARG A 62 -18.47 -2.22 6.66
CA ARG A 62 -19.22 -3.23 7.42
C ARG A 62 -18.39 -3.79 8.58
N ASP A 63 -17.11 -4.05 8.34
CA ASP A 63 -16.25 -4.67 9.35
C ASP A 63 -15.93 -3.66 10.47
N ILE A 64 -15.76 -2.37 10.14
CA ILE A 64 -15.66 -1.28 11.15
C ILE A 64 -16.97 -1.13 11.93
N GLU A 65 -18.13 -1.08 11.27
CA GLU A 65 -19.44 -0.97 11.93
C GLU A 65 -19.66 -2.12 12.93
N LYS A 66 -19.30 -3.34 12.53
CA LYS A 66 -19.37 -4.52 13.41
C LYS A 66 -18.43 -4.38 14.61
N MET A 67 -17.20 -3.95 14.40
CA MET A 67 -16.20 -3.78 15.46
C MET A 67 -16.66 -2.72 16.47
N VAL A 68 -17.11 -1.56 15.99
CA VAL A 68 -17.65 -0.45 16.82
C VAL A 68 -18.91 -0.87 17.57
N HIS A 69 -19.80 -1.63 16.91
CA HIS A 69 -21.01 -2.13 17.57
C HIS A 69 -20.69 -3.14 18.69
N ARG A 70 -19.68 -4.00 18.50
CA ARG A 70 -19.25 -4.97 19.50
C ARG A 70 -18.56 -4.33 20.70
N SER A 71 -17.62 -3.43 20.44
CA SER A 71 -16.83 -2.76 21.49
C SER A 71 -17.63 -1.68 22.22
N GLY A 72 -18.61 -1.07 21.55
CA GLY A 72 -19.28 0.14 22.04
C GLY A 72 -18.43 1.41 21.92
N GLU A 73 -17.25 1.32 21.31
CA GLU A 73 -16.28 2.40 21.18
C GLU A 73 -15.93 2.66 19.71
N LYS A 74 -15.62 3.92 19.39
CA LYS A 74 -15.19 4.31 18.04
C LYS A 74 -13.81 3.71 17.72
N ALA A 75 -13.59 3.33 16.47
CA ALA A 75 -12.37 2.70 16.00
C ALA A 75 -11.19 3.68 15.90
N VAL A 76 -10.00 3.22 16.26
CA VAL A 76 -8.72 3.90 15.95
C VAL A 76 -8.13 3.28 14.70
N VAL A 77 -7.73 4.12 13.73
CA VAL A 77 -7.22 3.64 12.44
C VAL A 77 -5.75 3.97 12.28
N LEU A 78 -4.95 2.96 11.93
CA LEU A 78 -3.53 3.11 11.62
C LEU A 78 -3.33 2.94 10.12
N GLY A 79 -2.76 3.95 9.46
CA GLY A 79 -2.44 3.90 8.03
C GLY A 79 -0.94 4.08 7.81
N HIS A 80 -0.30 3.11 7.18
CA HIS A 80 1.11 3.19 6.80
C HIS A 80 1.30 3.44 5.30
N SER A 81 2.20 4.36 4.92
CA SER A 81 2.57 4.62 3.52
C SER A 81 1.33 4.82 2.64
N MET A 82 1.18 4.08 1.54
CA MET A 82 -0.01 4.13 0.68
C MET A 82 -1.33 3.80 1.41
N GLY A 83 -1.29 3.03 2.49
CA GLY A 83 -2.47 2.71 3.30
C GLY A 83 -3.11 3.95 3.90
N ALA A 84 -2.32 4.99 4.21
CA ALA A 84 -2.85 6.28 4.64
C ALA A 84 -3.67 6.96 3.53
N ASN A 85 -3.21 6.92 2.28
CA ASN A 85 -3.92 7.48 1.13
C ASN A 85 -5.22 6.72 0.84
N VAL A 86 -5.18 5.39 0.94
CA VAL A 86 -6.39 4.54 0.81
C VAL A 86 -7.40 4.89 1.90
N TRP A 87 -6.94 5.13 3.12
CA TRP A 87 -7.82 5.57 4.21
C TRP A 87 -8.46 6.93 3.95
N LEU A 88 -7.68 7.92 3.48
CA LEU A 88 -8.24 9.23 3.09
C LEU A 88 -9.28 9.08 1.96
N TYR A 89 -8.99 8.25 0.96
CA TYR A 89 -9.94 7.95 -0.10
C TYR A 89 -11.22 7.30 0.45
N PHE A 90 -11.08 6.34 1.37
CA PHE A 90 -12.20 5.67 2.02
C PHE A 90 -13.08 6.64 2.80
N MET A 91 -12.50 7.56 3.59
CA MET A 91 -13.29 8.56 4.31
C MET A 91 -14.15 9.40 3.35
N GLY A 92 -13.58 9.86 2.23
CA GLY A 92 -14.36 10.56 1.22
C GLY A 92 -15.41 9.69 0.54
N TRP A 93 -15.10 8.41 0.29
CA TRP A 93 -16.03 7.45 -0.31
C TRP A 93 -17.21 7.14 0.61
N VAL A 94 -16.96 6.87 1.90
CA VAL A 94 -17.97 6.44 2.87
C VAL A 94 -18.92 7.58 3.23
N GLU A 95 -18.42 8.81 3.33
CA GLU A 95 -19.27 10.00 3.56
C GLU A 95 -20.24 10.26 2.39
N ARG A 96 -19.87 9.87 1.16
CA ARG A 96 -20.77 9.95 -0.01
C ARG A 96 -21.77 8.79 -0.07
N ASP A 97 -21.35 7.60 0.34
CA ASP A 97 -22.17 6.38 0.23
C ASP A 97 -23.12 6.18 1.42
N ALA A 98 -22.63 6.35 2.65
CA ALA A 98 -23.37 6.15 3.90
C ALA A 98 -24.07 7.42 4.42
N GLY A 99 -23.77 8.59 3.84
CA GLY A 99 -24.28 9.89 4.29
C GLY A 99 -23.31 10.62 5.21
N SER A 100 -23.51 11.94 5.32
CA SER A 100 -22.60 12.82 6.06
C SER A 100 -22.58 12.49 7.56
N GLY A 101 -21.40 12.27 8.14
CA GLY A 101 -21.19 12.04 9.57
C GLY A 101 -20.87 10.59 9.94
N TRP A 102 -20.71 9.68 8.96
CA TRP A 102 -20.32 8.30 9.25
C TRP A 102 -18.95 8.21 9.93
N VAL A 103 -17.97 8.99 9.46
CA VAL A 103 -16.61 9.01 10.01
C VAL A 103 -16.65 9.53 11.45
N GLU A 104 -17.37 10.62 11.70
CA GLU A 104 -17.54 11.17 13.04
C GLU A 104 -18.22 10.15 13.98
N ALA A 105 -19.19 9.38 13.50
CA ALA A 105 -19.88 8.40 14.33
C ALA A 105 -19.02 7.17 14.70
N HIS A 106 -18.12 6.73 13.81
CA HIS A 106 -17.44 5.43 13.94
C HIS A 106 -15.93 5.51 14.22
N ILE A 107 -15.28 6.66 13.98
CA ILE A 107 -13.82 6.78 14.04
C ILE A 107 -13.41 7.73 15.17
N ALA A 108 -12.56 7.26 16.07
CA ALA A 108 -12.02 8.03 17.18
C ALA A 108 -10.83 8.88 16.73
N SER A 109 -9.90 8.26 16.02
CA SER A 109 -8.67 8.90 15.57
C SER A 109 -8.05 8.16 14.40
N PHE A 110 -7.23 8.88 13.64
CA PHE A 110 -6.43 8.34 12.55
C PHE A 110 -4.95 8.64 12.81
N VAL A 111 -4.14 7.58 12.89
CA VAL A 111 -2.69 7.64 13.05
C VAL A 111 -2.03 7.39 11.71
N ASN A 112 -1.41 8.42 11.16
CA ASN A 112 -0.70 8.38 9.89
C ASN A 112 0.79 8.06 10.12
N ILE A 113 1.24 6.91 9.63
CA ILE A 113 2.63 6.44 9.72
C ILE A 113 3.28 6.55 8.34
N ALA A 114 4.07 7.60 8.13
CA ALA A 114 4.80 7.84 6.87
C ALA A 114 3.90 7.82 5.61
N GLY A 115 2.65 8.30 5.73
CA GLY A 115 1.70 8.33 4.63
C GLY A 115 2.09 9.31 3.52
N ALA A 116 2.01 8.85 2.28
CA ALA A 116 2.34 9.64 1.10
C ALA A 116 1.16 10.54 0.65
N ILE A 117 0.61 11.34 1.57
CA ILE A 117 -0.67 12.06 1.40
C ILE A 117 -0.70 12.94 0.14
N LEU A 118 0.44 13.57 -0.19
CA LEU A 118 0.60 14.42 -1.37
C LEU A 118 1.36 13.71 -2.51
N GLY A 119 1.50 12.40 -2.43
CA GLY A 119 2.30 11.59 -3.33
C GLY A 119 3.75 11.43 -2.89
N ALA A 120 4.51 10.67 -3.67
CA ALA A 120 5.93 10.40 -3.44
C ALA A 120 6.72 10.48 -4.75
N MET A 121 7.99 10.92 -4.66
CA MET A 121 8.86 11.06 -5.84
C MET A 121 9.40 9.73 -6.36
N GLY A 122 9.57 8.72 -5.50
CA GLY A 122 10.03 7.39 -5.91
C GLY A 122 9.14 6.74 -6.98
N PRO A 123 7.80 6.67 -6.78
CA PRO A 123 6.86 6.22 -7.80
C PRO A 123 6.93 7.02 -9.11
N LEU A 124 7.14 8.35 -9.05
CA LEU A 124 7.27 9.17 -10.25
C LEU A 124 8.54 8.82 -11.03
N ALA A 125 9.67 8.63 -10.34
CA ALA A 125 10.91 8.18 -10.97
C ALA A 125 10.69 6.85 -11.68
N ALA A 126 10.13 5.85 -10.98
CA ALA A 126 9.81 4.53 -11.55
C ALA A 126 8.89 4.63 -12.78
N TYR A 127 7.90 5.52 -12.76
CA TYR A 127 6.99 5.76 -13.88
C TYR A 127 7.67 6.36 -15.12
N VAL A 128 8.73 7.14 -14.94
CA VAL A 128 9.41 7.85 -16.05
C VAL A 128 10.59 7.03 -16.56
N SER A 129 11.47 6.59 -15.68
CA SER A 129 12.71 5.90 -16.07
C SER A 129 12.53 4.39 -16.22
N GLY A 130 11.56 3.78 -15.54
CA GLY A 130 11.53 2.32 -15.34
C GLY A 130 12.57 1.86 -14.31
N GLU A 131 13.28 2.79 -13.67
CA GLU A 131 14.20 2.53 -12.59
C GLU A 131 13.49 2.80 -11.28
N MET A 132 13.53 1.84 -10.37
CA MET A 132 13.01 2.04 -9.05
C MET A 132 14.13 1.74 -8.09
N ASP A 133 15.01 2.71 -7.83
CA ASP A 133 16.04 2.59 -6.76
C ASP A 133 15.40 2.26 -5.39
N ALA A 134 14.11 2.61 -5.25
CA ALA A 134 13.25 2.25 -4.13
C ALA A 134 12.69 0.81 -4.20
N THR A 135 13.07 -0.05 -5.15
CA THR A 135 12.61 -1.45 -5.24
C THR A 135 13.05 -2.25 -4.02
N ALA A 136 14.16 -1.90 -3.36
CA ALA A 136 14.53 -2.51 -2.08
C ALA A 136 13.37 -2.46 -1.05
N ALA A 137 12.51 -1.44 -1.10
CA ALA A 137 11.33 -1.32 -0.24
C ALA A 137 10.14 -2.20 -0.67
N LEU A 138 10.15 -2.75 -1.89
CA LEU A 138 9.15 -3.69 -2.39
C LEU A 138 9.44 -5.16 -2.02
N GLY A 139 10.60 -5.44 -1.39
CA GLY A 139 10.93 -6.77 -0.89
C GLY A 139 11.05 -7.84 -1.98
N PRO A 140 10.42 -9.03 -1.90
CA PRO A 140 10.59 -10.15 -2.83
C PRO A 140 10.14 -9.80 -4.25
N LEU A 141 9.28 -8.78 -4.39
CA LEU A 141 8.91 -8.27 -5.70
C LEU A 141 10.11 -7.65 -6.41
N SER A 142 11.02 -6.96 -5.71
CA SER A 142 12.22 -6.42 -6.37
C SER A 142 13.13 -7.51 -6.88
N VAL A 143 13.42 -8.49 -6.03
CA VAL A 143 14.27 -9.64 -6.36
C VAL A 143 13.69 -10.40 -7.55
N TYR A 144 12.37 -10.58 -7.57
CA TYR A 144 11.69 -11.21 -8.70
C TYR A 144 11.79 -10.39 -9.99
N LEU A 145 11.53 -9.08 -9.94
CA LEU A 145 11.63 -8.22 -11.13
C LEU A 145 13.08 -8.12 -11.64
N GLU A 146 14.06 -8.09 -10.74
CA GLU A 146 15.50 -8.16 -11.06
C GLU A 146 15.84 -9.49 -11.73
N SER A 147 15.27 -10.60 -11.25
CA SER A 147 15.48 -11.94 -11.83
C SER A 147 14.93 -12.10 -13.25
N MET A 148 13.96 -11.26 -13.65
CA MET A 148 13.38 -11.30 -15.00
C MET A 148 14.26 -10.66 -16.06
N ALA A 149 15.34 -9.96 -15.68
CA ALA A 149 16.23 -9.25 -16.61
C ALA A 149 15.48 -8.35 -17.61
N MET A 150 14.39 -7.70 -17.16
CA MET A 150 13.58 -6.82 -17.99
C MET A 150 14.34 -5.56 -18.38
N THR A 151 14.06 -5.04 -19.57
CA THR A 151 14.51 -3.72 -19.99
C THR A 151 13.80 -2.62 -19.20
N PHE A 152 14.39 -1.42 -19.15
CA PHE A 152 13.77 -0.25 -18.52
C PHE A 152 12.40 0.10 -19.14
N ASP A 153 12.20 -0.13 -20.44
CA ASP A 153 10.90 0.10 -21.09
C ASP A 153 9.84 -0.92 -20.63
N GLU A 154 10.20 -2.19 -20.48
CA GLU A 154 9.33 -3.23 -19.95
C GLU A 154 8.99 -3.00 -18.48
N MET A 155 9.97 -2.59 -17.68
CA MET A 155 9.77 -2.19 -16.28
C MET A 155 8.83 -0.99 -16.16
N ARG A 156 8.99 0.02 -17.02
CA ARG A 156 8.09 1.18 -17.05
C ARG A 156 6.66 0.76 -17.38
N ALA A 157 6.47 -0.08 -18.40
CA ALA A 157 5.17 -0.61 -18.76
C ALA A 157 4.54 -1.44 -17.61
N PHE A 158 5.36 -2.21 -16.89
CA PHE A 158 4.94 -2.92 -15.70
C PHE A 158 4.49 -1.95 -14.59
N TYR A 159 5.27 -0.93 -14.25
CA TYR A 159 4.89 0.05 -13.23
C TYR A 159 3.61 0.81 -13.60
N TRP A 160 3.43 1.16 -14.88
CA TRP A 160 2.20 1.76 -15.38
C TRP A 160 0.97 0.87 -15.20
N SER A 161 1.15 -0.45 -15.19
CA SER A 161 0.07 -1.40 -14.93
C SER A 161 -0.36 -1.46 -13.45
N ILE A 162 0.49 -0.99 -12.53
CA ILE A 162 0.22 -0.96 -11.09
C ILE A 162 -0.52 0.34 -10.75
N GLY A 163 -1.85 0.32 -10.87
CA GLY A 163 -2.70 1.48 -10.57
C GLY A 163 -2.53 2.08 -9.17
N GLY A 164 -2.08 1.30 -8.19
CA GLY A 164 -1.74 1.82 -6.85
C GLY A 164 -0.53 2.75 -6.84
N LEU A 165 0.50 2.47 -7.64
CA LEU A 165 1.64 3.37 -7.82
C LEU A 165 1.22 4.68 -8.50
N GLY A 166 0.34 4.59 -9.50
CA GLY A 166 -0.27 5.76 -10.12
C GLY A 166 -1.06 6.63 -9.13
N ALA A 167 -1.70 6.01 -8.12
CA ALA A 167 -2.50 6.72 -7.12
C ALA A 167 -1.67 7.46 -6.05
N ILE A 168 -0.35 7.28 -6.04
CA ILE A 168 0.59 7.98 -5.15
C ILE A 168 1.57 8.88 -5.91
N LEU A 169 1.25 9.22 -7.17
CA LEU A 169 2.01 10.22 -7.91
C LEU A 169 1.94 11.60 -7.22
N PRO A 170 2.97 12.44 -7.35
CA PRO A 170 3.02 13.78 -6.77
C PRO A 170 1.78 14.64 -7.08
N MET A 171 1.18 15.21 -6.03
CA MET A 171 0.03 16.10 -6.06
C MET A 171 0.33 17.41 -5.34
N GLY A 172 -0.41 18.48 -5.66
CA GLY A 172 -0.21 19.80 -5.05
C GLY A 172 0.72 20.74 -5.83
N GLY A 173 1.28 20.28 -6.95
CA GLY A 173 2.02 21.10 -7.90
C GLY A 173 3.21 21.83 -7.27
N SER A 174 3.51 23.01 -7.77
CA SER A 174 4.68 23.78 -7.33
C SER A 174 4.60 24.28 -5.88
N ALA A 175 3.41 24.33 -5.29
CA ALA A 175 3.26 24.72 -3.88
C ALA A 175 3.84 23.68 -2.92
N VAL A 176 3.86 22.40 -3.32
CA VAL A 176 4.38 21.28 -2.53
C VAL A 176 5.76 20.86 -3.01
N TRP A 177 5.93 20.76 -4.32
CA TRP A 177 7.12 20.17 -4.95
C TRP A 177 8.11 21.20 -5.49
N GLY A 178 7.79 22.49 -5.39
CA GLY A 178 8.61 23.57 -5.95
C GLY A 178 8.50 23.66 -7.48
N SER A 179 9.25 24.61 -8.04
CA SER A 179 9.31 24.84 -9.48
C SER A 179 10.70 25.31 -9.86
N SER A 180 11.00 25.31 -11.16
CA SER A 180 12.24 25.88 -11.69
C SER A 180 12.44 27.35 -11.34
N ARG A 181 11.39 28.08 -10.93
CA ARG A 181 11.44 29.50 -10.55
C ARG A 181 11.49 29.76 -9.06
N SER A 182 10.91 28.88 -8.25
CA SER A 182 10.82 29.03 -6.79
C SER A 182 11.94 28.31 -6.05
N GLY A 183 12.84 27.62 -6.77
CA GLY A 183 13.74 26.65 -6.17
C GLY A 183 13.01 25.35 -5.81
N TRP A 184 13.71 24.24 -5.97
CA TRP A 184 13.37 23.01 -5.27
C TRP A 184 13.95 23.20 -3.87
N THR A 185 13.11 23.26 -2.83
CA THR A 185 13.45 23.46 -1.41
C THR A 185 13.73 24.90 -0.93
N ASP A 186 12.72 25.55 -0.35
CA ASP A 186 12.92 26.57 0.71
C ASP A 186 12.94 25.91 2.12
N ALA A 187 12.77 24.59 2.20
CA ALA A 187 12.86 23.82 3.45
C ALA A 187 14.00 22.80 3.35
N PRO A 188 15.04 22.86 4.20
CA PRO A 188 16.04 21.82 4.25
C PRO A 188 15.33 20.52 4.63
N VAL A 189 15.31 19.55 3.70
CA VAL A 189 15.00 18.17 4.06
C VAL A 189 16.25 17.64 4.74
N ASP A 190 16.25 17.61 6.07
CA ASP A 190 17.21 16.80 6.81
C ASP A 190 17.01 15.36 6.33
N VAL A 191 17.95 14.88 5.53
CA VAL A 191 18.06 13.46 5.21
C VAL A 191 18.44 12.80 6.53
N VAL A 192 17.44 12.32 7.27
CA VAL A 192 17.65 11.45 8.43
C VAL A 192 18.28 10.18 7.87
N GLY A 193 19.61 10.08 7.95
CA GLY A 193 20.35 8.92 7.52
C GLY A 193 19.87 7.71 8.30
N PHE A 194 19.38 6.68 7.61
CA PHE A 194 19.22 5.36 8.19
C PHE A 194 20.61 4.89 8.64
N SER A 195 20.86 4.84 9.95
CA SER A 195 22.12 4.36 10.48
C SER A 195 22.31 2.89 10.07
N GLN A 196 23.39 2.60 9.34
CA GLN A 196 23.77 1.28 8.85
C GLN A 196 24.26 0.33 9.96
N ASN A 197 23.45 0.02 10.98
CA ASN A 197 23.96 -0.77 12.11
C ASN A 197 23.09 -1.94 12.57
N GLU A 198 22.37 -2.62 11.67
CA GLU A 198 21.63 -3.86 11.99
C GLU A 198 21.70 -4.92 10.86
N SER A 199 22.90 -5.27 10.39
CA SER A 199 23.09 -6.16 9.21
C SER A 199 23.66 -7.56 9.47
N SER A 200 23.71 -8.05 10.71
CA SER A 200 24.23 -9.40 10.99
C SER A 200 23.18 -10.52 11.12
N GLU A 201 21.94 -10.24 11.52
CA GLU A 201 20.93 -11.30 11.77
C GLU A 201 20.10 -11.67 10.53
N VAL A 202 20.12 -10.86 9.46
CA VAL A 202 19.25 -11.04 8.28
C VAL A 202 19.76 -12.14 7.33
N LEU A 203 21.04 -12.48 7.37
CA LEU A 203 21.68 -13.37 6.39
C LEU A 203 21.40 -14.87 6.61
N GLU A 204 20.99 -15.29 7.81
CA GLU A 204 20.80 -16.72 8.11
C GLU A 204 19.47 -17.29 7.58
N SER A 205 18.48 -16.47 7.21
CA SER A 205 17.15 -16.95 6.79
C SER A 205 16.98 -17.20 5.27
N LEU A 206 18.03 -16.98 4.47
CA LEU A 206 17.95 -17.03 3.00
C LEU A 206 18.05 -18.45 2.41
N GLU A 207 18.51 -19.44 3.17
CA GLU A 207 18.69 -20.82 2.68
C GLU A 207 17.36 -21.57 2.44
N ASP A 208 16.28 -21.18 3.13
CA ASP A 208 14.95 -21.81 2.96
C ASP A 208 14.18 -21.32 1.71
N TRP A 209 14.62 -20.21 1.10
CA TRP A 209 13.90 -19.55 0.00
C TRP A 209 13.97 -20.29 -1.35
N GLU A 210 15.09 -20.97 -1.63
CA GLU A 210 15.27 -21.71 -2.90
C GLU A 210 14.29 -22.89 -3.06
N ARG A 211 13.72 -23.35 -1.94
CA ARG A 211 12.78 -24.47 -1.91
C ARG A 211 11.35 -24.02 -2.24
N VAL A 212 10.94 -22.84 -1.78
CA VAL A 212 9.56 -22.32 -1.94
C VAL A 212 9.30 -21.79 -3.36
N VAL A 213 10.31 -21.17 -3.99
CA VAL A 213 10.19 -20.60 -5.35
C VAL A 213 10.03 -21.69 -6.41
N ARG A 214 10.53 -22.90 -6.14
CA ARG A 214 10.54 -24.02 -7.09
C ARG A 214 9.17 -24.63 -7.36
N ASP A 215 8.19 -24.39 -6.48
CA ASP A 215 6.89 -25.09 -6.49
C ASP A 215 5.71 -24.22 -7.02
N LEU A 216 5.94 -23.00 -7.51
CA LEU A 216 4.88 -22.09 -7.99
C LEU A 216 4.54 -22.28 -9.50
N PRO A 217 3.28 -22.58 -9.87
CA PRO A 217 2.88 -22.78 -11.26
C PRO A 217 2.53 -21.44 -11.95
N LEU A 218 3.49 -20.84 -12.67
CA LEU A 218 3.39 -19.47 -13.21
C LEU A 218 2.92 -19.35 -14.67
N GLY A 219 2.30 -20.38 -15.25
CA GLY A 219 2.00 -20.43 -16.70
C GLY A 219 0.64 -19.90 -17.21
N ALA A 220 -0.18 -19.19 -16.42
CA ALA A 220 -1.64 -19.15 -16.70
C ALA A 220 -2.34 -17.79 -16.97
N TYR A 221 -1.66 -16.67 -17.22
CA TYR A 221 -2.37 -15.39 -17.40
C TYR A 221 -2.11 -14.69 -18.77
N PRO A 222 -3.13 -14.54 -19.64
CA PRO A 222 -3.01 -13.83 -20.92
C PRO A 222 -3.05 -12.29 -20.78
N SER A 223 -2.31 -11.60 -21.65
CA SER A 223 -2.10 -10.14 -21.70
C SER A 223 -3.30 -9.32 -22.22
N TRP A 224 -3.30 -8.03 -21.87
CA TRP A 224 -4.42 -7.06 -21.91
C TRP A 224 -4.84 -6.49 -23.29
N THR A 225 -4.36 -7.01 -24.41
CA THR A 225 -4.67 -6.46 -25.75
C THR A 225 -6.13 -6.64 -26.21
N SER A 226 -7.00 -7.27 -25.40
CA SER A 226 -8.41 -7.48 -25.74
C SER A 226 -9.40 -6.52 -25.05
N TYR A 227 -8.96 -5.64 -24.13
CA TYR A 227 -9.88 -4.89 -23.27
C TYR A 227 -10.23 -3.46 -23.73
N GLU A 228 -9.38 -2.82 -24.53
CA GLU A 228 -9.58 -1.42 -24.95
C GLU A 228 -10.77 -1.19 -25.90
N ARG A 229 -11.21 -2.22 -26.64
CA ARG A 229 -12.21 -2.03 -27.70
C ARG A 229 -13.67 -1.90 -27.22
N ARG A 230 -13.96 -2.09 -25.92
CA ARG A 230 -15.34 -2.15 -25.39
C ARG A 230 -15.74 -0.99 -24.49
N LEU A 231 -14.82 -0.12 -24.08
CA LEU A 231 -15.11 1.01 -23.17
C LEU A 231 -15.15 2.37 -23.87
N LEU A 232 -14.56 2.50 -25.06
CA LEU A 232 -14.47 3.78 -25.78
C LEU A 232 -15.49 3.95 -26.92
N HIS A 233 -16.17 2.87 -27.33
CA HIS A 233 -17.26 2.91 -28.30
C HIS A 233 -18.41 2.00 -27.85
N PRO A 234 -19.35 2.50 -27.03
CA PRO A 234 -20.63 1.84 -26.86
C PRO A 234 -21.45 2.04 -28.14
N ASP A 235 -21.84 0.95 -28.81
CA ASP A 235 -22.98 0.96 -29.74
C ASP A 235 -24.28 1.26 -28.98
#